data_AF-A0A957ZNP5-F1
#
_entry.id   AF-A0A957ZNP5-F1
#
_cell.length_a   1.000
_cell.length_b   1.000
_cell.length_c   1.000
_cell.angle_alpha   90.00
_cell.angle_beta   90.00
_cell.angle_gamma   90.00
#
_symmetry.space_group_name_H-M   'P 1'
#
loop_
_entity.id
_entity.type
_entity.pdbx_description
1 polymer ?
#
loop_
_entity_poly.entity_id
_entity_poly.type
_entity_poly.pdbx_seq_one_letter_code
_entity_poly.pdbx_strand_id
1 'polypeptide(L)' 'MPVTHVAALANEGVVLDGLFLAVVEAVEEAVLNSLCAAETTTGRDGHVRVGIPVDEEGQMLRRTVVRGEAGRIVDG' A
#
# COMPACT_ATOMS: atom_id res chain seq x y z
N MET A 1 25.07 36.53 -4.87
CA MET A 1 24.54 35.56 -3.89
C MET A 1 25.33 34.27 -4.06
N PRO A 2 26.09 33.78 -3.06
CA PRO A 2 26.76 32.49 -3.18
C PRO A 2 25.71 31.38 -3.01
N VAL A 3 25.81 30.34 -3.84
CA VAL A 3 25.01 29.12 -3.69
C VAL A 3 25.76 28.17 -2.76
N THR A 4 25.12 27.77 -1.66
CA THR A 4 25.67 26.81 -0.72
C THR A 4 25.56 25.43 -1.34
N HIS A 5 26.69 24.84 -1.74
CA HIS A 5 26.74 23.44 -2.13
C HIS A 5 26.61 22.58 -0.88
N VAL A 6 25.47 21.93 -0.72
CA VAL A 6 25.29 20.86 0.26
C VAL A 6 26.12 19.68 -0.23
N ALA A 7 27.08 19.23 0.57
CA ALA A 7 27.87 18.05 0.26
C ALA A 7 26.91 16.87 0.10
N ALA A 8 26.87 16.29 -1.11
CA ALA A 8 26.06 15.12 -1.36
C ALA A 8 26.48 14.02 -0.37
N LEU A 9 25.52 13.51 0.40
CA LEU A 9 25.81 12.41 1.33
C LEU A 9 26.24 11.20 0.49
N ALA A 10 27.32 10.53 0.89
CA ALA A 10 27.79 9.36 0.18
C ALA A 10 26.64 8.35 0.01
N ASN A 11 26.22 8.14 -1.24
CA ASN A 11 25.19 7.20 -1.68
C ASN A 11 23.71 7.62 -1.54
N GLU A 12 23.39 8.91 -1.76
CA GLU A 12 22.01 9.41 -1.87
C GLU A 12 21.06 8.51 -2.68
N GLY A 13 21.51 7.97 -3.81
CA GLY A 13 20.71 7.09 -4.66
C GLY A 13 20.13 5.89 -3.92
N VAL A 14 20.98 5.12 -3.22
CA VAL A 14 20.53 3.91 -2.51
C VAL A 14 19.60 4.24 -1.33
N VAL A 15 19.84 5.36 -0.64
CA VAL A 15 18.95 5.79 0.44
C VAL A 15 17.59 6.21 -0.13
N LEU A 16 17.58 6.98 -1.22
CA LEU A 16 16.36 7.43 -1.87
C LEU A 16 15.55 6.28 -2.45
N ASP A 17 16.21 5.27 -3.05
CA ASP A 17 15.53 4.08 -3.57
C ASP A 17 14.73 3.36 -2.47
N GLY A 18 15.33 3.20 -1.29
CA GLY A 18 14.66 2.62 -0.11
C GLY A 18 13.49 3.47 0.37
N LEU A 19 13.64 4.80 0.41
CA LEU A 19 12.56 5.71 0.81
C LEU A 19 11.40 5.71 -0.20
N PHE A 20 11.68 5.65 -1.50
CA PHE A 20 10.65 5.56 -2.53
C PHE A 20 9.85 4.27 -2.42
N LEU A 21 10.53 3.13 -2.23
CA LEU A 21 9.84 1.86 -2.01
C LEU A 21 8.99 1.89 -0.73
N ALA A 22 9.54 2.40 0.36
CA ALA A 22 8.82 2.50 1.63
C ALA A 22 7.55 3.36 1.50
N VAL A 23 7.57 4.44 0.73
CA VAL A 23 6.39 5.26 0.46
C VAL A 23 5.35 4.48 -0.36
N VAL A 24 5.78 3.73 -1.37
CA VAL A 24 4.87 2.89 -2.18
C VAL A 24 4.14 1.89 -1.29
N GLU A 25 4.88 1.13 -0.49
CA GLU A 25 4.32 0.11 0.42
C GLU A 25 3.39 0.75 1.48
N ALA A 26 3.82 1.87 2.08
CA ALA A 26 3.01 2.55 3.09
C ALA A 26 1.70 3.11 2.52
N VAL A 27 1.71 3.61 1.28
CA VAL A 27 0.50 4.12 0.61
C VAL A 27 -0.42 2.98 0.21
N GLU A 28 0.13 1.86 -0.29
CA GLU A 28 -0.62 0.64 -0.56
C GLU A 28 -1.37 0.19 0.70
N GLU A 29 -0.66 0.02 1.81
CA GLU A 29 -1.24 -0.44 3.06
C GLU A 29 -2.24 0.57 3.65
N ALA A 30 -2.00 1.87 3.50
CA ALA A 30 -2.93 2.90 3.96
C ALA A 30 -4.26 2.87 3.20
N VAL A 31 -4.24 2.64 1.89
CA VAL A 31 -5.46 2.49 1.08
C VAL A 31 -6.20 1.21 1.47
N LEU A 32 -5.49 0.09 1.59
CA LEU A 32 -6.07 -1.18 2.02
C LEU A 32 -6.72 -1.06 3.40
N ASN A 33 -6.01 -0.49 4.38
CA ASN A 33 -6.53 -0.25 5.72
C ASN A 33 -7.78 0.64 5.70
N SER A 34 -7.79 1.68 4.87
CA SER A 34 -8.94 2.58 4.76
C SER A 34 -10.19 1.87 4.27
N LEU A 35 -10.06 0.95 3.30
CA LEU A 35 -11.19 0.18 2.78
C LEU A 35 -11.65 -0.92 3.74
N CYS A 36 -10.71 -1.61 4.38
CA CYS A 36 -10.99 -2.66 5.35
C CYS A 36 -11.64 -2.12 6.63
N ALA A 37 -11.27 -0.91 7.05
CA ALA A 37 -11.86 -0.26 8.22
C ALA A 37 -13.15 0.51 7.90
N ALA A 38 -13.52 0.66 6.62
CA ALA A 38 -14.70 1.43 6.24
C ALA A 38 -16.00 0.71 6.64
N GLU A 39 -16.82 1.38 7.43
CA GLU A 39 -18.16 0.90 7.80
C GLU A 39 -19.19 1.20 6.70
N THR A 40 -20.20 0.33 6.58
CA THR A 40 -21.34 0.57 5.70
C THR A 40 -22.07 1.86 6.12
N THR A 41 -22.14 2.82 5.20
CA THR A 41 -22.64 4.16 5.48
C THR A 41 -23.75 4.54 4.50
N THR A 42 -24.81 5.16 5.00
CA THR A 42 -25.86 5.79 4.17
C THR A 42 -25.66 7.30 4.16
N GLY A 43 -25.42 7.86 2.97
CA GLY A 43 -25.21 9.29 2.74
C GLY A 43 -26.49 10.06 2.40
N ARG A 44 -26.29 11.30 1.92
CA ARG A 44 -27.37 12.15 1.40
C ARG A 44 -28.13 11.43 0.27
N ASP A 45 -29.44 11.67 0.21
CA ASP A 45 -30.36 11.10 -0.79
C ASP A 45 -30.45 9.57 -0.73
N GLY A 46 -30.09 8.96 0.40
CA GLY A 46 -30.20 7.52 0.61
C GLY A 46 -29.12 6.69 -0.11
N HIS A 47 -28.05 7.32 -0.60
CA HIS A 47 -26.94 6.59 -1.23
C HIS A 47 -26.20 5.73 -0.20
N VAL A 48 -26.19 4.42 -0.42
CA VAL A 48 -25.48 3.47 0.45
C VAL A 48 -24.11 3.13 -0.14
N ARG A 49 -23.07 3.22 0.69
CA ARG A 49 -21.74 2.67 0.42
C ARG A 49 -21.50 1.53 1.40
N VAL A 50 -21.30 0.33 0.87
CA VAL A 50 -21.10 -0.88 1.66
C VAL A 50 -19.62 -1.00 1.98
N GLY A 51 -19.30 -1.23 3.25
CA GLY A 51 -17.95 -1.59 3.67
C GLY A 51 -17.56 -2.97 3.14
N ILE A 52 -16.26 -3.25 3.04
CA ILE A 52 -15.81 -4.60 2.64
C ILE A 52 -16.09 -5.56 3.81
N PRO A 53 -16.73 -6.72 3.59
CA PRO A 53 -17.03 -7.67 4.67
C PRO A 53 -15.79 -8.46 5.09
N VAL A 54 -14.92 -7.79 5.85
CA VAL A 54 -13.63 -8.31 6.33
C VAL A 54 -13.76 -9.55 7.23
N ASP A 55 -14.89 -9.71 7.93
CA ASP A 55 -15.12 -10.78 8.91
C ASP A 55 -15.48 -12.13 8.26
N GLU A 56 -16.17 -12.10 7.11
CA GLU A 56 -16.60 -13.30 6.38
C GLU A 56 -15.55 -13.76 5.35
N GLU A 57 -14.58 -12.90 5.01
CA GLU A 57 -13.74 -13.01 3.81
C GLU A 57 -12.22 -13.08 4.04
N GLY A 58 -11.77 -13.54 5.21
CA GLY A 58 -10.41 -14.09 5.32
C GLY A 58 -10.12 -15.19 4.26
N GLN A 59 -11.15 -15.73 3.61
CA GLN A 59 -11.10 -16.73 2.54
C GLN A 59 -10.98 -16.17 1.11
N MET A 60 -11.26 -14.88 0.86
CA MET A 60 -11.15 -14.28 -0.47
C MET A 60 -9.71 -13.77 -0.72
N LEU A 61 -9.12 -13.10 0.28
CA LEU A 61 -7.72 -12.66 0.25
C LEU A 61 -6.75 -13.85 0.06
N ARG A 62 -6.99 -14.97 0.74
CA ARG A 62 -6.22 -16.22 0.60
C ARG A 62 -6.25 -16.82 -0.81
N ARG A 63 -7.29 -16.54 -1.61
CA ARG A 63 -7.43 -17.16 -2.95
C ARG A 63 -6.59 -16.47 -4.01
N THR A 64 -6.38 -15.17 -3.84
CA THR A 64 -5.64 -14.34 -4.79
C THR A 64 -4.16 -14.25 -4.43
N VAL A 65 -3.83 -14.11 -3.14
CA VAL A 65 -2.43 -13.97 -2.68
C VAL A 65 -1.61 -15.26 -2.91
N VAL A 66 -2.21 -16.45 -2.74
CA VAL A 66 -1.53 -17.74 -2.97
C VAL A 66 -1.09 -17.93 -4.44
N ARG A 67 -1.72 -17.23 -5.39
CA ARG A 67 -1.30 -17.26 -6.81
C ARG A 67 -0.08 -16.36 -7.09
N GLY A 68 0.19 -15.36 -6.25
CA GLY A 68 1.30 -14.43 -6.44
C GLY A 68 2.65 -14.95 -5.95
N GLU A 69 2.67 -15.74 -4.86
CA GLU A 69 3.93 -16.25 -4.28
C GLU A 69 4.48 -17.49 -4.99
N ALA A 70 3.62 -18.30 -5.63
CA ALA A 70 4.05 -19.47 -6.40
C ALA A 70 4.86 -19.11 -7.66
N GLY A 71 4.78 -17.87 -8.14
CA GLY A 71 5.55 -17.38 -9.29
C GLY A 71 6.89 -16.73 -8.95
N ARG A 72 7.20 -16.52 -7.67
CA ARG A 72 8.39 -15.74 -7.25
C ARG A 72 9.54 -16.59 -6.68
N ILE A 73 9.33 -17.89 -6.48
CA ILE A 73 10.35 -18.82 -5.94
C ILE A 73 11.15 -19.54 -7.04
N VAL A 74 10.83 -19.35 -8.32
CA VAL A 74 11.52 -20.02 -9.44
C VAL A 74 12.55 -19.16 -10.19
N ASP A 75 12.76 -17.90 -9.78
CA ASP A 75 13.76 -16.98 -10.37
C ASP A 75 14.79 -16.51 -9.33
N GLY A 76 15.32 -17.45 -8.55
CA GLY A 76 16.44 -17.26 -7.63
C GLY A 76 17.57 -18.25 -7.90
#